data_AF-A0A9W8HSX4-F1
#
_entry.id   AF-A0A9W8HSX4-F1
#
_cell.length_a   1.000
_cell.length_b   1.000
_cell.length_c   1.000
_cell.angle_alpha   90.00
_cell.angle_beta   90.00
_cell.angle_gamma   90.00
#
_symmetry.space_group_name_H-M   'P 1'
#
loop_
_entity.id
_entity.type
_entity.pdbx_description
1 polymer ?
#
loop_
_entity_poly.entity_id
_entity_poly.type
_entity_poly.pdbx_seq_one_letter_code
_entity_poly.pdbx_strand_id
1 'polypeptide(L)' 'MSARAFSKSLKELRIHFSQNSPASRGLRDFIIKTYPDLKKANPGLPILIREAAGVESRIIARF' A
#
# COMPACT_ATOMS: atom_id res chain seq x y z
N MET A 1 10.03 -0.26 -12.62
CA MET A 1 9.69 -1.67 -12.37
C MET A 1 8.22 -1.85 -12.69
N SER A 2 7.86 -2.78 -13.58
CA SER A 2 6.47 -2.95 -14.03
C SER A 2 5.56 -3.37 -12.86
N ALA A 3 4.55 -2.56 -12.53
CA ALA A 3 3.55 -2.92 -11.54
C ALA A 3 2.70 -4.08 -12.07
N ARG A 4 2.69 -5.18 -11.34
CA ARG A 4 1.95 -6.40 -11.72
C ARG A 4 0.48 -6.26 -11.33
N ALA A 5 -0.40 -6.82 -12.15
CA ALA A 5 -1.80 -6.99 -11.79
C ALA A 5 -1.90 -7.95 -10.59
N PHE A 6 -2.68 -7.57 -9.58
CA PHE A 6 -3.01 -8.44 -8.45
C PHE A 6 -4.01 -9.51 -8.88
N SER A 7 -4.07 -10.61 -8.12
CA SER A 7 -5.08 -11.66 -8.33
C SER A 7 -6.49 -11.08 -8.27
N LYS A 8 -7.39 -11.55 -9.14
CA LYS A 8 -8.82 -11.20 -9.10
C LYS A 8 -9.52 -11.62 -7.80
N SER A 9 -8.92 -12.54 -7.03
CA SER A 9 -9.40 -12.89 -5.70
C SER A 9 -9.16 -11.79 -4.66
N LEU A 10 -8.24 -10.86 -4.89
CA LEU A 10 -7.95 -9.80 -3.94
C LEU A 10 -9.08 -8.76 -3.97
N LYS A 11 -9.82 -8.66 -2.86
CA LYS A 11 -10.89 -7.67 -2.67
C LYS A 11 -10.38 -6.33 -2.16
N GLU A 12 -9.27 -6.30 -1.42
CA GLU A 12 -8.78 -5.07 -0.79
C GLU A 12 -7.31 -5.17 -0.40
N LEU A 13 -6.58 -4.06 -0.53
CA LEU A 13 -5.24 -3.88 0.00
C LEU A 13 -5.23 -2.71 0.99
N ARG A 14 -4.92 -2.97 2.26
CA ARG A 14 -4.79 -1.97 3.31
C ARG A 14 -3.33 -1.80 3.70
N ILE A 15 -2.83 -0.57 3.69
CA ILE A 15 -1.45 -0.25 4.06
C ILE A 15 -1.51 0.67 5.28
N HIS A 16 -1.02 0.17 6.42
CA HIS A 16 -0.90 0.91 7.67
C HIS A 16 0.55 1.29 7.93
N PHE A 17 0.82 2.56 8.25
CA PHE A 17 2.15 3.00 8.68
C PHE A 17 2.12 4.28 9.50
N SER A 18 3.25 4.57 10.16
CA SER A 18 3.44 5.80 10.91
C SER A 18 4.04 6.91 10.05
N GLN A 19 3.47 8.11 10.17
CA GLN A 19 3.91 9.31 9.45
C GLN A 19 5.31 9.75 9.86
N ASN A 20 5.64 9.61 11.14
CA ASN A 20 6.84 10.25 11.71
C ASN A 20 7.90 9.24 12.14
N SER A 21 7.55 7.95 12.22
CA SER A 21 8.51 6.93 12.65
C SER A 21 9.62 6.70 11.59
N PRO A 22 10.90 6.61 12.00
CA PRO A 22 12.00 6.21 11.12
C PRO A 22 11.78 4.83 10.50
N ALA A 23 11.19 3.90 11.27
CA ALA A 23 10.92 2.53 10.81
C ALA A 23 9.95 2.50 9.61
N SER A 24 9.05 3.47 9.51
CA SER A 24 8.07 3.57 8.42
C SER A 24 8.57 4.35 7.20
N ARG A 25 9.80 4.87 7.20
CA ARG A 25 10.35 5.68 6.09
C ARG A 25 10.40 4.91 4.77
N GLY A 26 10.91 3.68 4.78
CA GLY A 26 11.02 2.87 3.56
C GLY A 26 9.66 2.57 2.92
N LEU A 27 8.64 2.31 3.74
CA LEU A 27 7.29 2.06 3.25
C LEU A 27 6.67 3.33 2.62
N ARG A 28 6.89 4.49 3.22
CA ARG A 28 6.44 5.79 2.69
C ARG A 28 7.02 6.06 1.30
N ASP A 29 8.33 5.92 1.17
CA ASP A 29 9.02 6.15 -0.10
C ASP A 29 8.58 5.14 -1.17
N PHE A 30 8.32 3.90 -0.77
CA PHE A 30 7.78 2.87 -1.65
C PHE A 30 6.38 3.22 -2.16
N ILE A 31 5.49 3.68 -1.28
CA ILE A 31 4.11 4.05 -1.67
C ILE A 31 4.15 5.23 -2.64
N ILE A 32 4.93 6.27 -2.36
CA ILE A 32 5.02 7.46 -3.23
C ILE A 32 5.46 7.07 -4.64
N LYS A 33 6.45 6.18 -4.76
CA LYS A 33 6.99 5.73 -6.06
C LYS A 33 6.07 4.74 -6.78
N THR A 34 5.40 3.86 -6.04
CA THR A 34 4.77 2.66 -6.62
C THR A 34 3.25 2.75 -6.71
N TYR A 35 2.60 3.58 -5.89
CA TYR A 35 1.14 3.72 -5.84
C TYR A 35 0.50 4.10 -7.17
N PRO A 36 1.05 5.05 -7.97
CA PRO A 36 0.45 5.41 -9.26
C PRO A 36 0.40 4.22 -10.23
N ASP A 37 1.49 3.47 -10.32
CA ASP A 37 1.59 2.31 -11.21
C ASP A 37 0.69 1.16 -10.73
N LEU A 38 0.61 0.92 -9.42
CA LEU A 38 -0.28 -0.09 -8.84
C LEU A 38 -1.75 0.21 -9.10
N LYS A 39 -2.15 1.48 -8.95
CA LYS A 39 -3.53 1.92 -9.21
C LYS A 39 -3.87 1.84 -10.70
N LYS A 40 -2.92 2.17 -11.58
CA LYS A 40 -3.08 2.05 -13.03
C LYS A 40 -3.23 0.58 -13.47
N ALA A 41 -2.46 -0.32 -12.88
CA ALA A 41 -2.55 -1.75 -13.17
C ALA A 41 -3.81 -2.42 -12.58
N ASN A 42 -4.41 -1.84 -11.52
CA ASN A 42 -5.52 -2.44 -10.77
C ASN A 42 -6.65 -1.43 -10.51
N PRO A 43 -7.36 -0.93 -11.55
CA PRO A 43 -8.38 0.12 -11.39
C PRO A 43 -9.58 -0.30 -10.54
N GLY A 44 -9.88 -1.60 -10.45
CA GLY A 44 -10.99 -2.14 -9.65
C GLY A 44 -10.62 -2.55 -8.23
N LEU A 45 -9.34 -2.45 -7.83
CA LEU A 45 -8.89 -2.85 -6.50
C LEU A 45 -8.86 -1.64 -5.55
N PRO A 46 -9.59 -1.66 -4.43
CA PRO A 46 -9.44 -0.66 -3.37
C PRO A 46 -8.08 -0.81 -2.68
N ILE A 47 -7.17 0.13 -2.94
CA ILE A 47 -5.89 0.28 -2.23
C ILE A 47 -6.04 1.42 -1.22
N LEU A 48 -6.17 1.04 0.05
CA LEU A 48 -6.40 1.95 1.17
C LEU A 48 -5.08 2.26 1.88
N ILE A 49 -4.66 3.52 1.83
CA ILE A 49 -3.55 4.05 2.62
C ILE A 49 -4.11 4.61 3.93
N ARG A 50 -3.54 4.18 5.05
CA ARG A 50 -3.96 4.56 6.40
C ARG A 50 -2.74 4.91 7.22
N GLU A 51 -2.63 6.17 7.56
CA GLU A 51 -1.52 6.71 8.31
C GLU A 51 -1.95 6.95 9.76
N ALA A 52 -1.16 6.50 10.73
CA ALA A 52 -1.44 6.70 12.15
C ALA A 52 -0.15 6.86 12.97
N ALA A 53 -0.15 7.70 14.00
CA ALA A 53 1.03 7.87 14.85
C ALA A 53 1.28 6.60 15.69
N GLY A 54 2.54 6.17 15.79
CA GLY A 54 2.95 5.05 16.65
C GLY A 54 2.56 3.66 16.15
N VAL A 55 1.99 3.50 14.95
CA VAL A 55 1.70 2.17 14.40
C VAL A 55 2.88 1.59 13.64
N GLU A 56 3.04 0.28 13.76
CA GLU A 56 3.97 -0.50 12.96
C GLU A 56 3.55 -0.51 11.48
N SER A 57 4.51 -0.55 10.57
CA SER A 57 4.26 -0.70 9.15
C SER A 57 3.69 -2.10 8.85
N ARG A 58 2.44 -2.16 8.38
CA ARG A 58 1.74 -3.42 8.06
C ARG A 58 0.97 -3.31 6.75
N ILE A 59 0.92 -4.41 6.01
CA ILE A 59 0.11 -4.55 4.80
C ILE A 59 -0.89 -5.68 5.03
N ILE A 60 -2.17 -5.39 4.81
CA ILE A 60 -3.28 -6.32 5.00
C ILE A 60 -3.94 -6.54 3.64
N ALA A 61 -4.01 -7.79 3.20
CA ALA A 61 -4.69 -8.20 1.99
C ALA A 61 -5.98 -8.93 2.36
N ARG A 62 -7.12 -8.53 1.79
CA ARG A 62 -8.39 -9.24 1.91
C ARG A 62 -8.69 -9.93 0.58
N PHE A 63 -8.96 -11.22 0.63
CA PHE A 63 -9.36 -12.04 -0.52
C PHE A 63 -10.89 -12.23 -0.59
#